data_AF-A0AAP3M5S6-F1
#
_entry.id   AF-A0AAP3M5S6-F1
#
_cell.length_a   1.000
_cell.length_b   1.000
_cell.length_c   1.000
_cell.angle_alpha   90.00
_cell.angle_beta   90.00
_cell.angle_gamma   90.00
#
_symmetry.space_group_name_H-M   'P 1'
#
loop_
_entity.id
_entity.type
_entity.pdbx_description
1 polymer ?
#
loop_
_entity_poly.entity_id
_entity_poly.type
_entity_poly.pdbx_seq_one_letter_code
_entity_poly.pdbx_strand_id
1 'polypeptide(L)'
;MKSYSKVTYVLHIALIEIRAAESLKKAQVFADVMHNVPMMLSNERLEPEIISEIMTKAERQGVDQYFSKLFEMAEQKSADRQK
;
A
#
# COMPACT_ATOMS: atom_id res chain seq x y z
N MET A 1 11.25 -17.57 0.93
CA MET A 1 9.89 -17.00 1.04
C MET A 1 9.95 -15.57 0.52
N LYS A 2 9.07 -15.14 -0.40
CA LYS A 2 9.05 -13.74 -0.85
C LYS A 2 8.67 -12.85 0.32
N SER A 3 9.41 -11.77 0.53
CA SER A 3 9.03 -10.76 1.53
C SER A 3 7.99 -9.83 0.91
N TYR A 4 6.89 -9.64 1.62
CA TYR A 4 5.83 -8.68 1.29
C TYR A 4 5.67 -7.64 2.40
N SER A 5 6.70 -7.45 3.24
CA SER A 5 6.61 -6.66 4.46
C SER A 5 6.20 -5.22 4.16
N LYS A 6 6.65 -4.64 3.05
CA LYS A 6 6.33 -3.25 2.69
C LYS A 6 4.90 -3.14 2.19
N VAL A 7 4.53 -4.03 1.28
CA VAL A 7 3.17 -4.06 0.70
C VAL A 7 2.12 -4.33 1.79
N THR A 8 2.38 -5.28 2.69
CA THR A 8 1.44 -5.62 3.77
C THR A 8 1.34 -4.51 4.83
N TYR A 9 2.44 -3.81 5.13
CA TYR A 9 2.40 -2.62 5.98
C TYR A 9 1.52 -1.52 5.36
N VAL A 10 1.72 -1.19 4.08
CA VAL A 10 0.92 -0.17 3.40
C VAL A 10 -0.55 -0.59 3.28
N LEU A 11 -0.83 -1.87 3.01
CA LEU A 11 -2.20 -2.42 3.03
C LEU A 11 -2.86 -2.27 4.40
N HIS A 12 -2.13 -2.56 5.48
CA HIS A 12 -2.63 -2.34 6.83
C HIS A 12 -3.01 -0.88 7.09
N ILE A 13 -2.16 0.08 6.71
CA ILE A 13 -2.47 1.50 6.87
C ILE A 13 -3.67 1.89 6.02
N ALA A 14 -3.74 1.47 4.76
CA ALA A 14 -4.87 1.80 3.89
C ALA A 14 -6.21 1.29 4.45
N LEU A 15 -6.25 0.11 5.09
CA LEU A 15 -7.45 -0.39 5.77
C LEU A 15 -7.85 0.49 6.96
N ILE A 16 -6.88 1.04 7.70
CA ILE A 16 -7.14 2.01 8.77
C ILE A 16 -7.72 3.31 8.19
N GLU A 17 -7.14 3.83 7.11
CA GLU A 17 -7.61 5.05 6.43
C GLU A 17 -9.06 4.89 5.93
N ILE A 18 -9.37 3.75 5.30
CA ILE A 18 -10.74 3.44 4.85
C ILE A 18 -11.72 3.44 6.02
N ARG A 19 -11.34 2.83 7.16
CA ARG A 19 -12.18 2.77 8.36
C ARG A 19 -12.35 4.14 9.02
N ALA A 20 -11.32 4.98 8.99
CA ALA A 20 -11.30 6.30 9.62
C ALA A 20 -11.88 7.40 8.71
N ALA A 21 -12.17 7.11 7.45
CA ALA A 21 -12.61 8.10 6.49
C ALA A 21 -13.97 8.71 6.89
N GLU A 22 -14.00 10.04 6.98
CA GLU A 22 -15.20 10.82 7.28
C GLU A 22 -16.14 10.98 6.08
N SER A 23 -15.70 10.55 4.88
CA SER A 23 -16.52 10.57 3.67
C SER A 23 -16.27 9.35 2.80
N LEU A 24 -17.34 8.89 2.15
CA LEU A 24 -17.28 7.76 1.22
C LEU A 24 -16.26 7.99 0.09
N LYS A 25 -16.16 9.23 -0.39
CA LYS A 25 -15.20 9.60 -1.44
C LYS A 25 -13.75 9.35 -1.01
N LYS A 26 -13.38 9.72 0.23
CA LYS A 26 -12.03 9.45 0.76
C LYS A 26 -11.78 7.95 0.89
N ALA A 27 -12.74 7.19 1.43
CA ALA A 27 -12.63 5.74 1.53
C ALA A 27 -12.46 5.06 0.17
N GLN A 28 -13.21 5.51 -0.84
CA GLN A 28 -13.14 4.99 -2.21
C GLN A 28 -11.75 5.18 -2.83
N VAL A 29 -11.10 6.33 -2.62
CA VAL A 29 -9.73 6.56 -3.13
C VAL A 29 -8.76 5.49 -2.63
N PHE A 30 -8.73 5.22 -1.32
CA PHE A 30 -7.84 4.20 -0.75
C PHE A 30 -8.21 2.78 -1.22
N ALA A 31 -9.51 2.47 -1.31
CA ALA A 31 -9.98 1.19 -1.83
C ALA A 31 -9.58 0.99 -3.30
N ASP A 32 -9.68 2.01 -4.13
CA ASP A 32 -9.33 1.97 -5.56
C ASP A 32 -7.83 1.71 -5.77
N VAL A 33 -6.99 2.31 -4.92
CA VAL A 33 -5.54 2.06 -4.94
C VAL A 33 -5.23 0.60 -4.53
N MET A 34 -5.90 0.09 -3.49
CA MET A 34 -5.46 -1.13 -2.81
C MET A 34 -6.23 -2.42 -3.15
N HIS A 35 -7.40 -2.35 -3.77
CA HIS A 35 -8.29 -3.53 -3.92
C HIS A 35 -7.66 -4.72 -4.67
N ASN A 36 -6.70 -4.48 -5.57
CA ASN A 36 -6.02 -5.56 -6.31
C ASN A 36 -4.89 -6.22 -5.51
N VAL A 37 -4.38 -5.56 -4.46
CA VAL A 37 -3.20 -6.01 -3.72
C VAL A 37 -3.40 -7.41 -3.12
N PRO A 38 -4.53 -7.74 -2.47
CA PRO A 38 -4.75 -9.10 -1.94
C PRO A 38 -4.63 -10.18 -3.02
N MET A 39 -5.19 -9.95 -4.21
CA MET A 39 -5.12 -10.90 -5.32
C MET A 39 -3.70 -11.02 -5.88
N MET A 40 -2.96 -9.91 -5.97
CA MET A 40 -1.57 -9.92 -6.42
C MET A 40 -0.64 -10.66 -5.46
N LEU A 41 -0.89 -10.55 -4.15
CA LEU A 41 -0.20 -11.34 -3.13
C LEU A 41 -0.53 -12.83 -3.27
N SER A 42 -1.81 -13.18 -3.47
CA SER A 42 -2.24 -14.57 -3.68
C SER A 42 -1.63 -15.20 -4.94
N ASN A 43 -1.38 -14.40 -5.98
CA ASN A 43 -0.73 -14.82 -7.21
C ASN A 43 0.81 -14.79 -7.12
N GLU A 44 1.36 -14.58 -5.93
CA GLU A 44 2.80 -14.50 -5.66
C GLU A 44 3.56 -13.53 -6.58
N ARG A 45 2.95 -12.40 -6.98
CA ARG A 45 3.67 -11.37 -7.74
C ARG A 45 4.88 -10.87 -6.95
N LEU A 46 5.89 -10.32 -7.64
CA LEU A 46 7.06 -9.78 -6.97
C LEU A 46 6.69 -8.48 -6.23
N GLU A 47 7.24 -8.27 -5.03
CA GLU A 47 6.95 -7.08 -4.22
C GLU A 47 7.13 -5.75 -5.01
N PRO A 48 8.23 -5.55 -5.80
CA PRO A 48 8.39 -4.33 -6.59
C PRO A 48 7.30 -4.13 -7.65
N GLU A 49 6.76 -5.20 -8.23
CA GLU A 49 5.67 -5.09 -9.21
C GLU A 49 4.36 -4.65 -8.56
N ILE A 50 4.09 -5.15 -7.34
CA ILE A 50 2.91 -4.75 -6.59
C ILE A 50 3.04 -3.28 -6.17
N ILE A 51 4.23 -2.86 -5.74
CA ILE A 51 4.51 -1.45 -5.41
C ILE A 51 4.28 -0.56 -6.64
N SER A 52 4.78 -0.96 -7.81
CA SER A 52 4.56 -0.22 -9.06
C SER A 52 3.07 -0.06 -9.37
N GLU A 53 2.26 -1.12 -9.24
CA GLU A 53 0.80 -1.05 -9.45
C GLU A 53 0.14 -0.06 -8.47
N ILE A 54 0.49 -0.16 -7.17
CA ILE A 54 -0.04 0.72 -6.13
C ILE A 54 0.28 2.17 -6.48
N MET A 55 1.54 2.47 -6.85
CA MET A 55 1.96 3.83 -7.17
C MET A 55 1.28 4.38 -8.43
N THR A 56 1.13 3.57 -9.49
CA THR A 56 0.37 3.97 -10.69
C THR A 56 -1.08 4.31 -10.36
N LYS A 57 -1.73 3.53 -9.49
CA LYS A 57 -3.11 3.82 -9.07
C LYS A 57 -3.20 5.02 -8.14
N ALA A 58 -2.24 5.19 -7.24
CA ALA A 58 -2.15 6.33 -6.35
C ALA A 58 -1.99 7.64 -7.13
N GLU A 59 -1.17 7.65 -8.18
CA GLU A 59 -1.01 8.78 -9.09
C GLU A 59 -2.32 9.14 -9.79
N ARG A 60 -3.04 8.15 -10.33
CA ARG A 60 -4.36 8.37 -10.97
C ARG A 60 -5.40 8.99 -10.02
N GLN A 61 -5.26 8.75 -8.73
CA GLN A 61 -6.14 9.28 -7.69
C GLN A 61 -5.58 10.54 -7.01
N GLY A 62 -4.38 11.01 -7.40
CA GLY A 62 -3.72 12.19 -6.82
C GLY A 62 -3.23 12.01 -5.37
N VAL A 63 -2.92 10.79 -4.96
CA VAL A 63 -2.45 10.45 -3.59
C VAL A 63 -1.08 9.77 -3.58
N ASP A 64 -0.35 9.81 -4.71
CA ASP A 64 0.99 9.25 -4.88
C ASP A 64 1.98 9.71 -3.79
N GLN A 65 2.01 11.01 -3.48
CA GLN A 65 2.91 11.53 -2.45
C GLN A 65 2.64 10.93 -1.06
N TYR A 66 1.37 10.61 -0.76
CA TYR A 66 1.02 9.95 0.49
C TYR A 66 1.53 8.51 0.53
N PHE A 67 1.28 7.75 -0.54
CA PHE A 67 1.73 6.37 -0.65
C PHE A 67 3.26 6.24 -0.69
N SER A 68 3.97 7.16 -1.34
CA SER A 68 5.44 7.23 -1.29
C SER A 68 5.96 7.29 0.14
N LYS A 69 5.39 8.19 0.97
CA LYS A 69 5.77 8.30 2.39
C LYS A 69 5.46 7.03 3.18
N LEU A 70 4.33 6.37 2.91
CA LEU A 70 4.02 5.09 3.57
C LEU A 70 5.06 4.01 3.25
N PHE A 71 5.54 3.95 2.00
CA PHE A 71 6.60 3.02 1.62
C PHE A 71 7.96 3.38 2.22
N GLU A 72 8.31 4.67 2.33
CA GLU A 72 9.50 5.12 3.06
C GLU A 72 9.45 4.69 4.54
N MET A 73 8.30 4.85 5.21
CA MET A 73 8.11 4.40 6.59
C MET A 73 8.20 2.87 6.71
N ALA A 74 7.69 2.14 5.73
CA ALA A 74 7.78 0.69 5.69
C ALA A 74 9.24 0.21 5.55
N GLU A 75 10.04 0.90 4.73
CA GLU A 75 11.47 0.63 4.55
C GLU A 75 12.24 0.84 5.87
N GLN A 76 12.00 1.96 6.55
CA GLN A 76 12.62 2.26 7.85
C GLN A 76 12.31 1.19 8.91
N LYS A 77 11.03 0.80 9.04
CA LYS A 77 10.62 -0.26 9.98
C LYS A 77 11.19 -1.64 9.63
N SER A 78 11.47 -1.89 8.36
CA SER A 78 12.09 -3.14 7.92
C SER A 78 13.57 -3.18 8.31
N ALA A 79 14.28 -2.04 8.21
CA ALA A 79 15.66 -1.91 8.62
C ALA A 79 15.86 -2.03 10.15
N ASP A 80 14.93 -1.48 10.94
CA ASP A 80 15.00 -1.55 12.41
C ASP A 80 14.80 -2.96 12.98
N ARG A 81 14.09 -3.84 12.26
CA ARG A 81 13.88 -5.24 12.67
C ARG A 81 15.08 -6.16 12.37
N GLN A 82 16.07 -5.68 11.63
CA GLN A 82 17.28 -6.43 11.26
C GLN A 82 18.51 -6.06 12.11
N LYS A 83 18.37 -5.08 13.02
CA LYS A 83 19.36 -4.72 14.03
C LYS A 83 19.07 -5.43 15.34
#